data_AF-A0A645GKD4-F1
#
_entry.id   AF-A0A645GKD4-F1
#
_cell.length_a   1.000
_cell.length_b   1.000
_cell.length_c   1.000
_cell.angle_alpha   90.00
_cell.angle_beta   90.00
_cell.angle_gamma   90.00
#
_symmetry.space_group_name_H-M   'P 1'
#
loop_
_entity.id
_entity.type
_entity.pdbx_description
1 polymer ?
#
loop_
_entity_poly.entity_id
_entity_poly.type
_entity_poly.pdbx_seq_one_letter_code
_entity_poly.pdbx_strand_id
1 'polypeptide(L)'
;MIRELGIPAHLNGYQYLRSAILLAAQNASLLNGITTRIYPQVASQFSTTPARVERAIRHAIEVAWNRGNIDTLQHFFGYTIQDAKGKPTNGEFIAMLADRIRINT
;
A
#
# COMPACT_ATOMS: atom_id res chain seq x y z
N MET A 1 0.49 12.79 -2.34
CA MET A 1 -0.26 11.56 -2.02
C MET A 1 0.55 10.52 -1.23
N ILE A 2 1.38 9.63 -1.82
CA ILE A 2 2.08 8.58 -1.00
C ILE A 2 3.24 9.15 -0.17
N ARG A 3 3.94 10.20 -0.65
CA ARG A 3 5.04 10.86 0.10
C ARG A 3 4.59 11.51 1.41
N GLU A 4 3.32 11.89 1.50
CA GLU A 4 2.74 12.52 2.69
C GLU A 4 2.42 11.50 3.81
N LEU A 5 2.42 10.20 3.48
CA LEU A 5 2.17 9.10 4.43
C LEU A 5 3.42 8.72 5.25
N GLY A 6 4.52 9.46 5.12
CA GLY A 6 5.76 9.18 5.86
C GLY A 6 6.55 7.96 5.36
N ILE A 7 6.16 7.36 4.22
CA ILE A 7 6.94 6.29 3.59
C ILE A 7 8.16 6.91 2.88
N PRO A 8 9.40 6.53 3.24
CA PRO A 8 10.58 7.09 2.59
C PRO A 8 10.61 6.74 1.09
N ALA A 9 10.63 7.77 0.25
CA ALA A 9 10.50 7.63 -1.21
C ALA A 9 11.65 6.87 -1.89
N HIS A 10 12.78 6.68 -1.20
CA HIS A 10 13.96 5.97 -1.70
C HIS A 10 13.90 4.45 -1.44
N LEU A 11 12.92 3.96 -0.66
CA LEU A 11 12.80 2.53 -0.40
C LEU A 11 12.13 1.82 -1.57
N ASN A 12 12.63 0.63 -1.91
CA ASN A 12 11.99 -0.25 -2.91
C ASN A 12 10.52 -0.51 -2.58
N GLY A 13 10.18 -0.63 -1.29
CA GLY A 13 8.80 -0.77 -0.81
C GLY A 13 7.88 0.37 -1.25
N TYR A 14 8.38 1.60 -1.36
CA TYR A 14 7.61 2.74 -1.86
C TYR A 14 7.24 2.57 -3.34
N GLN A 15 8.21 2.18 -4.17
CA GLN A 15 7.98 1.99 -5.61
C GLN A 15 7.04 0.80 -5.88
N TYR A 16 7.22 -0.29 -5.13
CA TYR A 16 6.37 -1.47 -5.24
C TYR A 16 4.93 -1.17 -4.80
N LEU A 17 4.77 -0.45 -3.69
CA LEU A 17 3.48 -0.01 -3.20
C LEU A 17 2.76 0.87 -4.23
N ARG A 18 3.47 1.85 -4.82
CA ARG A 18 2.89 2.70 -5.88
C ARG A 18 2.40 1.89 -7.06
N SER A 19 3.19 0.94 -7.55
CA SER A 19 2.77 0.06 -8.66
C SER A 19 1.57 -0.80 -8.28
N ALA A 20 1.59 -1.43 -7.09
CA ALA A 20 0.48 -2.24 -6.59
C ALA A 20 -0.84 -1.47 -6.46
N ILE A 21 -0.78 -0.23 -5.96
CA ILE A 21 -1.95 0.66 -5.85
C ILE A 21 -2.52 1.00 -7.21
N LEU A 22 -1.67 1.32 -8.19
CA LEU A 22 -2.11 1.64 -9.55
C LEU A 22 -2.78 0.43 -10.22
N LEU A 23 -2.21 -0.77 -10.07
CA LEU A 23 -2.80 -2.01 -10.57
C LEU A 23 -4.18 -2.27 -9.93
N ALA A 24 -4.28 -2.11 -8.62
CA ALA A 24 -5.55 -2.28 -7.90
C ALA A 24 -6.58 -1.19 -8.25
N ALA A 25 -6.15 0.04 -8.53
CA ALA A 25 -7.03 1.13 -8.95
C ALA A 25 -7.56 0.92 -10.37
N GLN A 26 -6.75 0.37 -11.27
CA GLN A 26 -7.17 0.01 -12.63
C GLN A 26 -8.13 -1.18 -12.63
N ASN A 27 -7.90 -2.17 -11.76
CA ASN A 27 -8.74 -3.34 -11.66
C ASN A 27 -8.83 -3.86 -10.21
N ALA A 28 -9.91 -3.49 -9.52
CA ALA A 28 -10.13 -3.85 -8.13
C ALA A 28 -10.23 -5.36 -7.89
N SER A 29 -10.61 -6.16 -8.90
CA SER A 29 -10.67 -7.62 -8.78
C SER A 29 -9.30 -8.27 -8.52
N LEU A 30 -8.20 -7.57 -8.81
CA LEU A 30 -6.85 -8.04 -8.54
C LEU A 30 -6.54 -8.14 -7.04
N LEU A 31 -7.25 -7.40 -6.18
CA LEU A 31 -7.07 -7.44 -4.73
C LEU A 31 -7.38 -8.82 -4.14
N ASN A 32 -8.36 -9.53 -4.71
CA ASN A 32 -8.72 -10.90 -4.29
C ASN A 32 -7.59 -11.91 -4.50
N GLY A 33 -6.63 -11.59 -5.36
CA GLY A 33 -5.47 -12.41 -5.67
C GLY A 33 -4.17 -11.66 -5.46
N ILE A 34 -4.03 -10.88 -4.39
CA ILE A 34 -2.85 -10.02 -4.20
C ILE A 34 -1.52 -10.82 -4.27
N THR A 35 -1.46 -12.00 -3.67
CA THR A 35 -0.26 -12.87 -3.66
C THR A 35 0.00 -13.56 -5.00
N THR A 36 -1.04 -13.81 -5.79
CA THR A 36 -0.99 -14.59 -7.03
C THR A 36 -1.08 -13.74 -8.30
N ARG A 37 -1.43 -12.45 -8.18
CA ARG A 37 -1.63 -11.53 -9.30
C ARG A 37 -0.82 -10.25 -9.13
N ILE A 38 -1.09 -9.47 -8.08
CA ILE A 38 -0.44 -8.16 -7.89
C ILE A 38 1.06 -8.34 -7.62
N TYR A 39 1.46 -9.15 -6.63
CA TYR A 39 2.88 -9.31 -6.31
C TYR A 39 3.70 -9.91 -7.46
N PRO A 40 3.22 -10.91 -8.23
CA PRO A 40 3.91 -11.36 -9.43
C PRO A 40 4.08 -10.29 -10.51
N GLN A 41 3.06 -9.48 -10.77
CA GLN A 41 3.16 -8.40 -11.77
C GLN A 41 4.16 -7.32 -11.36
N VAL A 42 4.12 -6.88 -10.10
CA VAL A 42 5.10 -5.93 -9.57
C VAL A 42 6.50 -6.55 -9.56
N ALA A 43 6.63 -7.82 -9.18
CA ALA A 43 7.92 -8.51 -9.18
C ALA A 43 8.55 -8.56 -10.57
N SER A 44 7.75 -8.82 -11.61
CA SER A 44 8.18 -8.79 -13.00
C SER A 44 8.62 -7.39 -13.44
N GLN A 45 7.89 -6.33 -13.06
CA GLN A 45 8.24 -4.95 -13.42
C GLN A 45 9.58 -4.50 -12.82
N PHE A 46 9.91 -4.97 -11.63
CA PHE A 46 11.10 -4.54 -10.88
C PHE A 46 12.20 -5.60 -10.82
N SER A 47 12.15 -6.63 -11.68
CA SER A 47 13.14 -7.72 -11.74
C SER A 47 13.46 -8.32 -10.36
N THR A 48 12.41 -8.63 -9.59
CA THR A 48 12.50 -9.16 -8.22
C THR A 48 11.57 -10.36 -8.03
N THR A 49 11.37 -10.83 -6.80
CA THR A 49 10.46 -11.95 -6.50
C THR A 49 9.18 -11.47 -5.79
N PRO A 50 8.04 -12.16 -5.95
CA PRO A 50 6.78 -11.80 -5.27
C PRO A 50 6.95 -11.71 -3.75
N ALA A 51 7.75 -12.59 -3.15
CA ALA A 51 8.04 -12.58 -1.72
C ALA A 51 8.84 -11.33 -1.28
N ARG A 52 9.75 -10.82 -2.13
CA ARG A 52 10.50 -9.58 -1.85
C ARG A 52 9.60 -8.36 -2.00
N VAL A 53 8.67 -8.37 -2.96
CA VAL A 53 7.65 -7.32 -3.12
C VAL A 53 6.80 -7.23 -1.85
N GLU A 54 6.22 -8.34 -1.42
CA GLU A 54 5.39 -8.43 -0.22
C GLU A 54 6.13 -7.89 1.00
N ARG A 55 7.32 -8.43 1.29
CA ARG A 55 8.12 -8.03 2.46
C ARG A 55 8.49 -6.55 2.43
N ALA A 56 8.89 -6.02 1.28
CA ALA A 56 9.25 -4.62 1.15
C ALA A 56 8.05 -3.68 1.35
N ILE A 57 6.87 -4.06 0.84
CA ILE A 57 5.62 -3.34 1.09
C ILE A 57 5.27 -3.36 2.58
N ARG A 58 5.30 -4.54 3.21
CA ARG A 58 5.02 -4.66 4.66
C ARG A 58 5.94 -3.77 5.48
N HIS A 59 7.25 -3.80 5.18
CA HIS A 59 8.22 -2.97 5.87
C HIS A 59 7.97 -1.47 5.66
N ALA A 60 7.60 -1.06 4.44
CA ALA A 60 7.26 0.34 4.15
C ALA A 60 6.03 0.83 4.95
N ILE A 61 4.97 0.01 5.02
CA ILE A 61 3.78 0.31 5.82
C ILE A 61 4.13 0.38 7.30
N GLU A 62 4.95 -0.54 7.80
CA GLU A 62 5.38 -0.55 9.20
C GLU A 62 6.21 0.67 9.58
N VAL A 63 7.14 1.09 8.72
CA VAL A 63 7.92 2.30 8.93
C VAL A 63 7.03 3.53 8.94
N ALA A 64 6.06 3.63 8.02
CA ALA A 64 5.09 4.73 8.01
C ALA A 64 4.17 4.70 9.23
N TRP A 65 3.75 3.53 9.69
CA TRP A 65 2.90 3.40 10.87
C TRP A 65 3.62 3.78 12.16
N ASN A 66 4.88 3.36 12.32
CA ASN A 66 5.68 3.62 13.52
C ASN A 66 6.24 5.05 13.57
N ARG A 67 6.40 5.72 12.42
CA ARG A 67 6.94 7.09 12.34
C ARG A 67 5.89 8.16 12.04
N GLY A 68 4.76 7.77 11.47
CA GLY A 68 3.71 8.69 11.06
C GLY A 68 3.00 9.26 12.28
N ASN A 69 2.62 10.54 12.19
CA ASN A 69 1.62 11.06 13.10
C ASN A 69 0.30 10.30 12.82
N ILE A 70 -0.23 9.63 13.83
CA ILE A 70 -1.51 8.90 13.77
C ILE A 70 -2.61 9.82 13.24
N ASP A 71 -2.59 11.11 13.58
CA ASP A 71 -3.55 12.11 13.08
C ASP A 71 -3.47 12.27 11.55
N THR A 72 -2.26 12.27 10.97
CA THR A 72 -2.05 12.34 9.53
C THR A 72 -2.58 11.08 8.86
N LEU A 73 -2.30 9.90 9.41
CA LEU A 73 -2.80 8.63 8.89
C LEU A 73 -4.33 8.58 8.97
N GLN A 74 -4.93 8.95 10.11
CA GLN A 74 -6.39 9.01 10.29
C GLN A 74 -7.05 10.01 9.34
N HIS A 75 -6.44 11.18 9.11
CA HIS A 75 -6.93 12.15 8.13
C HIS A 75 -6.86 11.60 6.69
N PHE A 76 -5.80 10.86 6.35
CA PHE A 76 -5.62 10.26 5.02
C PHE A 76 -6.46 9.01 4.78
N PHE A 77 -6.82 8.26 5.81
CA PHE A 77 -7.56 7.01 5.69
C PHE A 77 -9.03 7.12 6.13
N GLY A 78 -9.43 8.31 6.63
CA GLY A 78 -10.72 8.54 7.26
C GLY A 78 -10.72 8.04 8.71
N TYR A 79 -11.61 8.61 9.54
CA TYR A 79 -11.83 8.27 10.97
C TYR A 79 -12.16 6.78 11.26
N THR A 80 -12.06 5.89 10.27
CA THR A 80 -12.36 4.45 10.35
C THR A 80 -11.12 3.58 10.53
N ILE A 81 -9.95 4.14 10.84
CA ILE A 81 -8.96 3.38 11.62
C ILE A 81 -9.51 3.37 13.04
N GLN A 82 -10.44 2.45 13.31
CA GLN A 82 -10.85 2.17 14.69
C GLN A 82 -9.56 1.89 15.45
N ASP A 83 -9.27 2.62 16.53
CA ASP A 83 -8.09 2.39 17.37
C ASP A 83 -7.96 0.92 17.83
N ALA A 84 -9.05 0.16 17.76
CA ALA A 84 -9.11 -1.28 18.01
C ALA A 84 -8.57 -2.19 16.88
N LYS A 85 -8.46 -1.72 15.62
CA LYS A 85 -8.10 -2.57 14.46
C LYS A 85 -6.60 -2.69 14.17
N GLY A 86 -5.77 -1.83 14.78
CA GLY A 86 -4.32 -1.90 14.63
C GLY A 86 -3.80 -1.56 13.21
N LYS A 87 -2.51 -1.83 12.97
CA LYS A 87 -1.80 -1.57 11.70
C LYS A 87 -2.45 -2.36 10.54
N PRO A 88 -2.78 -1.72 9.41
CA PRO A 88 -3.39 -2.41 8.27
C PRO A 88 -2.43 -3.43 7.64
N THR A 89 -3.00 -4.48 7.08
CA THR A 89 -2.29 -5.40 6.20
C THR A 89 -1.92 -4.73 4.88
N ASN A 90 -0.98 -5.32 4.13
CA ASN A 90 -0.61 -4.80 2.80
C ASN A 90 -1.83 -4.67 1.88
N GLY A 91 -2.71 -5.67 1.89
CA GLY A 91 -3.91 -5.70 1.05
C GLY A 91 -4.89 -4.60 1.41
N GLU A 92 -5.19 -4.41 2.70
CA GLU A 92 -6.05 -3.33 3.19
C GLU A 92 -5.48 -1.97 2.80
N PHE A 93 -4.18 -1.75 3.04
CA PHE A 93 -3.53 -0.49 2.73
C PHE A 93 -3.58 -0.15 1.23
N ILE A 94 -3.30 -1.14 0.37
CA ILE A 94 -3.39 -0.98 -1.09
C ILE A 94 -4.83 -0.71 -1.51
N ALA A 95 -5.80 -1.43 -0.96
CA ALA A 95 -7.22 -1.26 -1.29
C ALA A 95 -7.71 0.14 -0.92
N MET A 96 -7.40 0.63 0.28
CA MET A 96 -7.80 1.95 0.76
C MET A 96 -7.25 3.07 -0.13
N LEU A 97 -5.98 2.99 -0.53
CA LEU A 97 -5.39 3.99 -1.43
C LEU A 97 -5.89 3.87 -2.86
N ALA A 98 -6.12 2.66 -3.36
CA ALA A 98 -6.67 2.43 -4.69
C ALA A 98 -8.11 2.93 -4.82
N ASP A 99 -8.92 2.80 -3.77
CA ASP A 99 -10.27 3.34 -3.71
C ASP A 99 -10.29 4.87 -3.72
N ARG A 100 -9.41 5.50 -2.92
CA ARG A 100 -9.27 6.96 -2.90
C ARG A 100 -8.83 7.55 -4.23
N ILE A 101 -8.02 6.84 -5.04
CA ILE A 101 -7.66 7.28 -6.39
C ILE A 101 -8.89 7.24 -7.31
N ARG A 102 -9.70 6.17 -7.24
CA ARG A 102 -10.90 6.00 -8.08
C ARG A 102 -12.01 6.99 -7.76
N ILE A 103 -12.13 7.44 -6.52
CA ILE A 103 -13.15 8.43 -6.11
C ILE A 103 -12.74 9.87 -6.48
N ASN A 104 -11.43 10.16 -6.58
CA ASN A 104 -10.91 11.49 -6.91
C ASN A 104 -10.55 11.65 -8.40
N THR A 105 -10.95 10.71 -9.26
CA THR A 105 -10.76 10.74 -10.72
C THR A 105 -12.11 10.54 -11.39
#